data_AF-A0AAV6B7H0-F1
#
_entry.id   AF-A0AAV6B7H0-F1
#
_cell.length_a   1.000
_cell.length_b   1.000
_cell.length_c   1.000
_cell.angle_alpha   90.00
_cell.angle_beta   90.00
_cell.angle_gamma   90.00
#
_symmetry.space_group_name_H-M   'P 1'
#
loop_
_entity.id
_entity.type
_entity.pdbx_description
1 polymer ?
#
loop_
_entity_poly.entity_id
_entity_poly.type
_entity_poly.pdbx_seq_one_letter_code
_entity_poly.pdbx_strand_id
1 'polypeptide(L)'
;MLVEPSEKLLDFFRSELLAEDCSGFARLSCVPDSCVAAHLDYYKTLGTADRTAYIDCCAHWARAHYGFVIGAPRIDHTRHPFFGRWNSVLINDEQHWNRSVPALRTAVAQYKIDKHRGIRSSISEEYFALASSIQSIKAPELRKRVRAALQPLGYIRIDRLGGGDLVYCCRLGGREFHVHVDYRGRDAQLRYRVAFPEFRDTHPVLQFCFEDALGFGHGHWDFIVEPNVDDSFALFTEVVLYCVGCQTEFGRRLGNFARIDNACWDIPPLWG
;
A
#
# COMPACT_ATOMS: atom_id res chain seq x y z
N MET A 1 31.43 17.69 -5.59
CA MET A 1 30.01 18.09 -5.64
C MET A 1 29.27 17.30 -4.59
N LEU A 2 28.69 17.95 -3.58
CA LEU A 2 27.85 17.29 -2.60
C LEU A 2 26.50 17.00 -3.27
N VAL A 3 26.13 15.73 -3.41
CA VAL A 3 24.80 15.34 -3.89
C VAL A 3 23.79 15.78 -2.83
N GLU A 4 22.81 16.58 -3.22
CA GLU A 4 21.77 17.04 -2.30
C GLU A 4 21.01 15.84 -1.68
N PRO A 5 20.59 15.90 -0.40
CA PRO A 5 19.86 14.81 0.26
C PRO A 5 18.59 14.36 -0.49
N SER A 6 18.00 15.27 -1.26
CA SER A 6 16.87 15.05 -2.18
C SER A 6 17.17 14.02 -3.28
N GLU A 7 18.33 14.10 -3.91
CA GLU A 7 18.74 13.21 -5.00
C GLU A 7 19.10 11.83 -4.47
N LYS A 8 19.76 11.73 -3.31
CA LYS A 8 20.07 10.44 -2.69
C LYS A 8 18.81 9.63 -2.32
N LEU A 9 17.75 10.30 -1.87
CA LEU A 9 16.48 9.63 -1.57
C LEU A 9 15.80 9.14 -2.85
N LEU A 10 15.84 9.95 -3.92
CA LEU A 10 15.30 9.57 -5.21
C LEU A 10 16.06 8.36 -5.80
N ASP A 11 17.39 8.39 -5.73
CA ASP A 11 18.24 7.29 -6.18
C ASP A 11 18.03 6.00 -5.37
N PHE A 12 17.74 6.13 -4.08
CA PHE A 12 17.35 4.99 -3.24
C PHE A 12 16.08 4.34 -3.79
N PHE A 13 15.01 5.10 -4.01
CA PHE A 13 13.75 4.53 -4.51
C PHE A 13 13.87 3.99 -5.94
N ARG A 14 14.65 4.65 -6.81
CA ARG A 14 15.00 4.10 -8.12
C ARG A 14 15.69 2.74 -8.01
N SER A 15 16.64 2.61 -7.08
CA SER A 15 17.37 1.36 -6.86
C SER A 15 16.45 0.24 -6.35
N GLU A 16 15.55 0.54 -5.41
CA GLU A 16 14.55 -0.43 -4.93
C GLU A 16 13.60 -0.88 -6.05
N LEU A 17 13.14 0.04 -6.89
CA LEU A 17 12.28 -0.27 -8.03
C LEU A 17 12.98 -1.07 -9.12
N LEU A 18 14.25 -0.75 -9.41
CA LEU A 18 15.06 -1.54 -10.34
C LEU A 18 15.34 -2.94 -9.79
N ALA A 19 15.51 -3.10 -8.48
CA ALA A 19 15.65 -4.41 -7.87
C ALA A 19 14.37 -5.25 -8.01
N GLU A 20 13.19 -4.63 -7.79
CA GLU A 20 11.91 -5.28 -8.07
C GLU A 20 11.79 -5.66 -9.56
N ASP A 21 12.05 -4.73 -10.49
CA ASP A 21 11.97 -5.00 -11.94
C ASP A 21 12.90 -6.14 -12.37
N CYS A 22 14.15 -6.15 -11.89
CA CYS A 22 15.11 -7.23 -12.14
C CYS A 22 14.62 -8.59 -11.63
N SER A 23 13.84 -8.61 -10.54
CA SER A 23 13.23 -9.82 -9.99
C SER A 23 11.91 -10.20 -10.66
N GLY A 24 11.43 -9.42 -11.64
CA GLY A 24 10.10 -9.58 -12.22
C GLY A 24 8.97 -9.18 -11.27
N PHE A 25 9.22 -8.23 -10.37
CA PHE A 25 8.32 -7.78 -9.30
C PHE A 25 7.88 -8.92 -8.37
N ALA A 26 8.84 -9.73 -7.92
CA ALA A 26 8.55 -10.95 -7.17
C ALA A 26 7.74 -10.70 -5.88
N ARG A 27 8.01 -9.58 -5.17
CA ARG A 27 7.24 -9.22 -3.96
C ARG A 27 5.92 -8.56 -4.30
N LEU A 28 5.94 -7.56 -5.18
CA LEU A 28 4.73 -6.82 -5.58
C LEU A 28 3.67 -7.74 -6.23
N SER A 29 4.09 -8.75 -6.98
CA SER A 29 3.16 -9.72 -7.62
C SER A 29 2.42 -10.60 -6.61
N CYS A 30 2.93 -10.71 -5.38
CA CYS A 30 2.30 -11.48 -4.30
C CYS A 30 1.37 -10.61 -3.43
N VAL A 31 1.37 -9.28 -3.61
CA VAL A 31 0.52 -8.39 -2.82
C VAL A 31 -0.95 -8.62 -3.21
N PRO A 32 -1.85 -8.95 -2.27
CA PRO A 32 -3.27 -9.19 -2.54
C PRO A 32 -4.05 -7.88 -2.66
N ASP A 33 -3.59 -7.00 -3.54
CA ASP A 33 -4.14 -5.66 -3.82
C ASP A 33 -4.40 -5.53 -5.33
N SER A 34 -5.67 -5.39 -5.71
CA SER A 34 -6.10 -5.28 -7.10
C SER A 34 -5.49 -4.06 -7.82
N CYS A 35 -5.21 -2.98 -7.09
CA CYS A 35 -4.51 -1.80 -7.61
C CYS A 35 -3.03 -2.10 -7.89
N VAL A 36 -2.37 -2.90 -7.06
CA VAL A 36 -0.98 -3.31 -7.36
C VAL A 36 -0.95 -4.18 -8.62
N ALA A 37 -1.89 -5.11 -8.75
CA ALA A 37 -2.02 -5.95 -9.95
C ALA A 37 -2.26 -5.10 -11.23
N ALA A 38 -3.09 -4.05 -11.12
CA ALA A 38 -3.33 -3.05 -12.17
C ALA A 38 -2.06 -2.47 -12.76
N HIS A 39 -1.26 -1.91 -11.86
CA HIS A 39 -0.04 -1.21 -12.18
C HIS A 39 0.99 -2.17 -12.78
N LEU A 40 1.08 -3.40 -12.27
CA LEU A 40 1.93 -4.43 -12.84
C LEU A 40 1.48 -4.85 -14.25
N ASP A 41 0.19 -5.04 -14.47
CA ASP A 41 -0.35 -5.41 -15.79
C ASP A 41 -0.14 -4.28 -16.80
N TYR A 42 -0.40 -3.03 -16.42
CA TYR A 42 -0.08 -1.87 -17.24
C TYR A 42 1.42 -1.78 -17.54
N TYR A 43 2.29 -1.91 -16.53
CA TYR A 43 3.74 -1.88 -16.70
C TYR A 43 4.24 -2.92 -17.72
N LYS A 44 3.70 -4.14 -17.70
CA LYS A 44 4.06 -5.19 -18.66
C LYS A 44 3.78 -4.80 -20.11
N THR A 45 2.76 -3.97 -20.36
CA THR A 45 2.43 -3.49 -21.72
C THR A 45 3.38 -2.41 -22.24
N LEU A 46 4.18 -1.79 -21.37
CA LEU A 46 5.07 -0.69 -21.74
C LEU A 46 6.32 -1.19 -22.47
N GLY A 47 6.76 -0.41 -23.46
CA GLY A 47 8.10 -0.56 -24.06
C GLY A 47 9.21 -0.09 -23.11
N THR A 48 10.46 -0.42 -23.43
CA THR A 48 11.62 -0.17 -22.53
C THR A 48 11.75 1.28 -22.07
N ALA A 49 11.63 2.26 -22.97
CA ALA A 49 11.75 3.67 -22.60
C ALA A 49 10.62 4.12 -21.65
N ASP A 50 9.39 3.66 -21.89
CA ASP A 50 8.25 3.94 -21.03
C ASP A 50 8.36 3.26 -19.66
N ARG A 51 8.94 2.04 -19.61
CA ARG A 51 9.22 1.35 -18.33
C ARG A 51 10.20 2.13 -17.47
N THR A 52 11.27 2.67 -18.07
CA THR A 52 12.21 3.54 -17.36
C THR A 52 11.51 4.80 -16.83
N ALA A 53 10.70 5.47 -17.65
CA ALA A 53 9.93 6.65 -17.23
C ALA A 53 8.88 6.32 -16.15
N TYR A 54 8.28 5.13 -16.21
CA TYR A 54 7.36 4.64 -15.19
C TYR A 54 8.07 4.47 -13.84
N ILE A 55 9.21 3.77 -13.81
CA ILE A 55 10.02 3.58 -12.59
C ILE A 55 10.43 4.92 -12.01
N ASP A 56 10.87 5.86 -12.84
CA ASP A 56 11.24 7.20 -12.38
C ASP A 56 10.04 7.95 -11.76
N CYS A 57 8.87 7.85 -12.38
CA CYS A 57 7.62 8.41 -11.85
C CYS A 57 7.28 7.84 -10.46
N CYS A 58 7.38 6.52 -10.29
CA CYS A 58 7.17 5.85 -9.02
C CYS A 58 8.18 6.30 -7.95
N ALA A 59 9.45 6.49 -8.31
CA ALA A 59 10.46 7.00 -7.39
C ALA A 59 10.17 8.45 -6.96
N HIS A 60 9.69 9.29 -7.88
CA HIS A 60 9.24 10.66 -7.58
C HIS A 60 8.02 10.67 -6.65
N TRP A 61 7.06 9.77 -6.85
CA TRP A 61 5.92 9.57 -5.94
C TRP A 61 6.38 9.22 -4.53
N ALA A 62 7.19 8.17 -4.40
CA ALA A 62 7.73 7.72 -3.11
C ALA A 62 8.54 8.82 -2.42
N ARG A 63 9.37 9.56 -3.16
CA ARG A 63 10.10 10.71 -2.62
C ARG A 63 9.15 11.79 -2.10
N ALA A 64 8.09 12.12 -2.83
CA ALA A 64 7.13 13.13 -2.36
C ALA A 64 6.44 12.70 -1.06
N HIS A 65 6.17 11.41 -0.91
CA HIS A 65 5.51 10.84 0.27
C HIS A 65 6.44 10.69 1.48
N TYR A 66 7.72 10.39 1.25
CA TYR A 66 8.66 10.03 2.31
C TYR A 66 9.81 11.01 2.52
N GLY A 67 9.88 12.08 1.73
CA GLY A 67 10.88 13.13 1.88
C GLY A 67 10.89 13.81 3.25
N PHE A 68 9.72 13.89 3.92
CA PHE A 68 9.60 14.50 5.25
C PHE A 68 10.44 13.79 6.31
N VAL A 69 10.73 12.49 6.14
CA VAL A 69 11.50 11.70 7.10
C VAL A 69 12.91 12.25 7.30
N ILE A 70 13.46 12.82 6.23
CA ILE A 70 14.87 13.22 6.14
C ILE A 70 15.02 14.73 5.94
N GLY A 71 13.93 15.48 5.96
CA GLY A 71 13.95 16.90 5.63
C GLY A 71 14.25 17.21 4.18
N ALA A 72 13.91 16.30 3.27
CA ALA A 72 14.01 16.60 1.86
C ALA A 72 13.00 17.68 1.48
N PRO A 73 13.39 18.64 0.61
CA PRO A 73 12.46 19.59 0.04
C PRO A 73 11.28 18.89 -0.62
N ARG A 74 10.07 19.43 -0.41
CA ARG A 74 8.85 18.96 -1.06
C ARG A 74 9.03 19.04 -2.57
N ILE A 75 8.60 17.98 -3.25
CA ILE A 75 8.47 17.99 -4.70
C ILE A 75 7.02 17.82 -5.10
N ASP A 76 6.70 18.46 -6.21
CA ASP A 76 5.45 18.22 -6.92
C ASP A 76 5.66 17.05 -7.88
N HIS A 77 5.36 15.84 -7.41
CA HIS A 77 5.47 14.62 -8.21
C HIS A 77 4.49 14.60 -9.39
N THR A 78 3.41 15.40 -9.34
CA THR A 78 2.41 15.45 -10.42
C THR A 78 2.95 16.08 -11.70
N ARG A 79 4.06 16.81 -11.60
CA ARG A 79 4.78 17.41 -12.74
C ARG A 79 5.68 16.44 -13.49
N HIS A 80 5.84 15.21 -13.01
CA HIS A 80 6.61 14.21 -13.73
C HIS A 80 5.94 13.92 -15.08
N PRO A 81 6.67 13.90 -16.22
CA PRO A 81 6.05 13.76 -17.56
C PRO A 81 5.19 12.51 -17.74
N PHE A 82 5.49 11.44 -17.00
CA PHE A 82 4.75 10.19 -17.04
C PHE A 82 3.56 10.13 -16.07
N PHE A 83 3.42 11.11 -15.16
CA PHE A 83 2.44 11.06 -14.07
C PHE A 83 1.01 10.87 -14.56
N GLY A 84 0.59 11.59 -15.60
CA GLY A 84 -0.77 11.47 -16.14
C GLY A 84 -1.11 10.05 -16.60
N ARG A 85 -0.14 9.35 -17.21
CA ARG A 85 -0.30 7.96 -17.63
C ARG A 85 -0.30 7.00 -16.45
N TRP A 86 0.61 7.19 -15.49
CA TRP A 86 0.67 6.41 -14.26
C TRP A 86 -0.64 6.53 -13.46
N ASN A 87 -1.12 7.75 -13.25
CA ASN A 87 -2.34 8.04 -12.49
C ASN A 87 -3.61 7.56 -13.19
N SER A 88 -3.59 7.45 -14.53
CA SER A 88 -4.74 6.92 -15.28
C SER A 88 -5.07 5.47 -14.94
N VAL A 89 -4.10 4.69 -14.48
CA VAL A 89 -4.29 3.31 -14.00
C VAL A 89 -5.15 3.30 -12.74
N LEU A 90 -4.96 4.28 -11.84
CA LEU A 90 -5.73 4.42 -10.61
C LEU A 90 -7.18 4.84 -10.86
N ILE A 91 -7.39 5.75 -11.82
CA ILE A 91 -8.70 6.39 -12.05
C ILE A 91 -9.61 5.56 -12.96
N ASN A 92 -9.07 4.97 -14.03
CA ASN A 92 -9.89 4.47 -15.13
C ASN A 92 -10.25 2.99 -15.05
N ASP A 93 -9.74 2.27 -14.06
CA ASP A 93 -9.90 0.82 -14.07
C ASP A 93 -11.01 0.33 -13.14
N GLU A 94 -12.24 0.42 -13.66
CA GLU A 94 -13.40 -0.29 -13.10
C GLU A 94 -13.16 -1.81 -13.01
N GLN A 95 -12.23 -2.38 -13.83
CA GLN A 95 -11.99 -3.81 -13.86
C GLN A 95 -11.24 -4.33 -12.62
N HIS A 96 -10.42 -3.52 -11.96
CA HIS A 96 -9.67 -3.90 -10.75
C HIS A 96 -10.60 -3.92 -9.55
N TRP A 97 -11.50 -2.94 -9.43
CA TRP A 97 -12.53 -2.95 -8.39
C TRP A 97 -13.42 -4.18 -8.48
N ASN A 98 -13.71 -4.65 -9.69
CA ASN A 98 -14.48 -5.87 -9.93
C ASN A 98 -13.77 -7.16 -9.48
N ARG A 99 -12.48 -7.09 -9.14
CA ARG A 99 -11.73 -8.22 -8.55
C ARG A 99 -11.71 -8.17 -7.03
N SER A 100 -11.91 -7.02 -6.40
CA SER A 100 -11.87 -6.91 -4.94
C SER A 100 -12.90 -7.84 -4.27
N VAL A 101 -12.50 -8.57 -3.22
CA VAL A 101 -13.40 -9.44 -2.45
C VAL A 101 -14.60 -8.68 -1.88
N PRO A 102 -14.47 -7.44 -1.36
CA PRO A 102 -15.62 -6.64 -0.94
C PRO A 102 -16.63 -6.35 -2.08
N ALA A 103 -16.16 -5.99 -3.27
CA ALA A 103 -17.05 -5.76 -4.41
C ALA A 103 -17.72 -7.06 -4.88
N LEU A 104 -16.97 -8.15 -4.98
CA LEU A 104 -17.49 -9.47 -5.35
C LEU A 104 -18.58 -9.93 -4.37
N ARG A 105 -18.37 -9.76 -3.06
CA ARG A 105 -19.39 -10.05 -2.04
C ARG A 105 -20.64 -9.19 -2.20
N THR A 106 -20.47 -7.93 -2.56
CA THR A 106 -21.57 -7.00 -2.83
C THR A 106 -22.36 -7.45 -4.06
N ALA A 107 -21.69 -7.84 -5.14
CA ALA A 107 -22.32 -8.38 -6.35
C ALA A 107 -23.14 -9.65 -6.06
N VAL A 108 -22.59 -10.59 -5.28
CA VAL A 108 -23.30 -11.81 -4.86
C VAL A 108 -24.55 -11.48 -4.03
N ALA A 109 -24.44 -10.54 -3.09
CA ALA A 109 -25.57 -10.12 -2.27
C ALA A 109 -26.66 -9.45 -3.10
N GLN A 110 -26.28 -8.52 -3.99
CA GLN A 110 -27.20 -7.80 -4.87
C GLN A 110 -27.95 -8.77 -5.79
N TYR A 111 -27.24 -9.69 -6.45
CA TYR A 111 -27.86 -10.70 -7.32
C TYR A 111 -28.90 -11.55 -6.58
N LYS A 112 -28.60 -11.99 -5.35
CA LYS A 112 -29.54 -12.76 -4.51
C LYS A 112 -30.77 -11.95 -4.12
N ILE A 113 -30.61 -10.66 -3.80
CA ILE A 113 -31.71 -9.75 -3.46
C ILE A 113 -32.62 -9.55 -4.68
N ASP A 114 -32.05 -9.28 -5.85
CA ASP A 114 -32.81 -9.05 -7.09
C ASP A 114 -33.61 -10.29 -7.50
N LYS A 115 -32.97 -11.46 -7.43
CA LYS A 115 -33.63 -12.74 -7.66
C LYS A 115 -34.76 -13.00 -6.68
N HIS A 116 -34.58 -12.68 -5.40
CA HIS A 116 -35.63 -12.81 -4.39
C HIS A 116 -36.80 -11.85 -4.63
N ARG A 117 -36.52 -10.64 -5.13
CA ARG A 117 -37.54 -9.64 -5.51
C ARG A 117 -38.22 -9.93 -6.85
N GLY A 118 -37.79 -10.95 -7.58
CA GLY A 118 -38.33 -11.29 -8.90
C GLY A 118 -37.98 -10.28 -9.98
N ILE A 119 -36.95 -9.44 -9.78
CA ILE A 119 -36.48 -8.46 -10.76
C ILE A 119 -35.22 -8.97 -11.47
N ARG A 120 -35.02 -8.52 -12.72
CA ARG A 120 -33.79 -8.82 -13.46
C ARG A 120 -32.61 -8.09 -12.82
N SER A 121 -31.62 -8.85 -12.38
CA SER A 121 -30.37 -8.32 -11.82
C SER A 121 -29.54 -7.60 -12.89
N SER A 122 -28.86 -6.52 -12.50
CA SER A 122 -27.81 -5.88 -13.31
C SER A 122 -26.51 -6.68 -13.33
N ILE A 123 -26.33 -7.58 -12.35
CA ILE A 123 -25.22 -8.53 -12.27
C ILE A 123 -25.54 -9.73 -13.17
N SER A 124 -24.64 -10.04 -14.11
CA SER A 124 -24.80 -11.21 -14.99
C SER A 124 -24.69 -12.53 -14.22
N GLU A 125 -25.30 -13.60 -14.74
CA GLU A 125 -25.19 -14.95 -14.17
C GLU A 125 -23.74 -15.45 -14.14
N GLU A 126 -22.97 -15.15 -15.18
CA GLU A 126 -21.55 -15.51 -15.27
C GLU A 126 -20.73 -14.81 -14.18
N TYR A 127 -20.91 -13.48 -14.02
CA TYR A 127 -20.19 -12.74 -12.98
C TYR A 127 -20.65 -13.16 -11.57
N PHE A 128 -21.93 -13.47 -11.39
CA PHE A 128 -22.43 -14.05 -10.13
C PHE A 128 -21.77 -15.40 -9.82
N ALA A 129 -21.62 -16.28 -10.81
CA ALA A 129 -20.98 -17.57 -10.63
C ALA A 129 -19.49 -17.41 -10.26
N LEU A 130 -18.77 -16.53 -10.96
CA LEU A 130 -17.38 -16.18 -10.65
C LEU A 130 -17.25 -15.60 -9.24
N ALA A 131 -18.05 -14.60 -8.89
CA ALA A 131 -18.00 -13.96 -7.58
C ALA A 131 -18.38 -14.93 -6.44
N SER A 132 -19.30 -15.84 -6.71
CA SER A 132 -19.72 -16.87 -5.75
C SER A 132 -18.68 -17.98 -5.54
N SER A 133 -17.77 -18.20 -6.48
CA SER A 133 -16.70 -19.20 -6.32
C SER A 133 -15.56 -18.73 -5.43
N ILE A 134 -15.49 -17.43 -5.10
CA ILE A 134 -14.44 -16.86 -4.28
C ILE A 134 -14.66 -17.17 -2.79
N GLN A 135 -13.70 -17.90 -2.20
CA GLN A 135 -13.69 -18.25 -0.79
C GLN A 135 -13.07 -17.13 0.04
N SER A 136 -13.88 -16.15 0.43
CA SER A 136 -13.43 -14.99 1.20
C SER A 136 -13.08 -15.33 2.65
N ILE A 137 -12.00 -14.75 3.17
CA ILE A 137 -11.66 -14.84 4.60
C ILE A 137 -12.49 -13.85 5.44
N LYS A 138 -13.02 -14.32 6.57
CA LYS A 138 -13.79 -13.48 7.51
C LYS A 138 -12.86 -12.60 8.35
N ALA A 139 -13.33 -11.40 8.70
CA ALA A 139 -12.56 -10.43 9.48
C ALA A 139 -11.96 -10.94 10.81
N PRO A 140 -12.61 -11.81 11.62
CA PRO A 140 -11.98 -12.38 12.81
C PRO A 140 -10.74 -13.22 12.51
N GLU A 141 -10.74 -13.97 11.41
CA GLU A 141 -9.59 -14.77 10.99
C GLU A 141 -8.46 -13.85 10.49
N LEU A 142 -8.77 -12.81 9.70
CA LEU A 142 -7.78 -11.79 9.31
C LEU A 142 -7.08 -11.18 10.53
N ARG A 143 -7.84 -10.79 11.56
CA ARG A 143 -7.27 -10.23 12.81
C ARG A 143 -6.33 -11.20 13.52
N LYS A 144 -6.70 -12.48 13.56
CA LYS A 144 -5.87 -13.55 14.15
C LYS A 144 -4.57 -13.70 13.37
N ARG A 145 -4.64 -13.70 12.05
CA ARG A 145 -3.48 -13.85 11.15
C ARG A 145 -2.53 -12.64 11.22
N VAL A 146 -3.06 -11.40 11.21
CA VAL A 146 -2.26 -10.18 11.45
C VAL A 146 -1.52 -10.28 12.78
N ARG A 147 -2.21 -10.65 13.86
CA ARG A 147 -1.58 -10.78 15.17
C ARG A 147 -0.46 -11.83 15.17
N ALA A 148 -0.66 -12.95 14.47
CA ALA A 148 0.35 -14.00 14.33
C ALA A 148 1.58 -13.50 13.53
N ALA A 149 1.35 -12.84 12.39
CA ALA A 149 2.38 -12.26 11.53
C ALA A 149 3.23 -11.19 12.24
N LEU A 150 2.64 -10.45 13.18
CA LEU A 150 3.37 -9.43 13.96
C LEU A 150 4.08 -9.99 15.21
N GLN A 151 3.83 -11.24 15.64
CA GLN A 151 4.53 -11.81 16.81
C GLN A 151 6.06 -11.82 16.63
N PRO A 152 6.63 -12.32 15.50
CA PRO A 152 8.07 -12.32 15.29
C PRO A 152 8.69 -10.93 15.28
N LEU A 153 7.87 -9.89 15.04
CA LEU A 153 8.29 -8.50 14.98
C LEU A 153 8.23 -7.79 16.36
N GLY A 154 8.07 -8.56 17.43
CA GLY A 154 8.04 -8.04 18.80
C GLY A 154 6.75 -7.29 19.11
N TYR A 155 5.60 -7.78 18.64
CA TYR A 155 4.29 -7.28 19.06
C TYR A 155 4.14 -7.34 20.59
N ILE A 156 3.79 -6.20 21.21
CA ILE A 156 3.65 -6.04 22.67
C ILE A 156 2.18 -5.94 23.05
N ARG A 157 1.44 -5.02 22.40
CA ARG A 157 0.06 -4.69 22.76
C ARG A 157 -0.71 -4.16 21.57
N ILE A 158 -2.03 -4.10 21.74
CA ILE A 158 -2.95 -3.56 20.75
C ILE A 158 -3.77 -2.43 21.36
N ASP A 159 -3.75 -1.28 20.73
CA ASP A 159 -4.57 -0.12 21.08
C ASP A 159 -5.77 -0.07 20.12
N ARG A 160 -6.97 0.16 20.67
CA ARG A 160 -8.21 0.26 19.90
C ARG A 160 -8.58 1.73 19.77
N LEU A 161 -8.56 2.27 18.55
CA LEU A 161 -8.86 3.69 18.31
C LEU A 161 -10.35 3.98 18.08
N GLY A 162 -11.22 2.98 18.26
CA GLY A 162 -12.62 3.05 17.81
C GLY A 162 -12.73 2.68 16.34
N GLY A 163 -13.95 2.62 15.80
CA GLY A 163 -14.12 2.49 14.34
C GLY A 163 -13.59 1.22 13.68
N GLY A 164 -13.08 0.22 14.42
CA GLY A 164 -12.51 -1.00 13.86
C GLY A 164 -11.02 -0.94 13.55
N ASP A 165 -10.43 0.24 13.72
CA ASP A 165 -9.01 0.51 13.61
C ASP A 165 -8.25 -0.05 14.81
N LEU A 166 -7.24 -0.85 14.51
CA LEU A 166 -6.38 -1.48 15.48
C LEU A 166 -4.95 -0.99 15.28
N VAL A 167 -4.30 -0.56 16.35
CA VAL A 167 -2.89 -0.20 16.34
C VAL A 167 -2.11 -1.26 17.10
N TYR A 168 -1.26 -1.99 16.39
CA TYR A 168 -0.38 -2.99 16.96
C TYR A 168 0.93 -2.31 17.31
N CYS A 169 1.24 -2.20 18.60
CA CYS A 169 2.50 -1.66 19.08
C CYS A 169 3.56 -2.77 19.07
N CYS A 170 4.65 -2.55 18.34
CA CYS A 170 5.75 -3.49 18.16
C CYS A 170 7.07 -2.85 18.59
N ARG A 171 8.03 -3.69 18.99
CA ARG A 171 9.40 -3.26 19.26
C ARG A 171 10.40 -4.26 18.68
N LEU A 172 11.22 -3.79 17.75
CA LEU A 172 12.24 -4.60 17.08
C LEU A 172 13.58 -3.87 17.14
N GLY A 173 14.64 -4.57 17.56
CA GLY A 173 15.98 -3.97 17.69
C GLY A 173 16.05 -2.77 18.63
N GLY A 174 15.17 -2.70 19.64
CA GLY A 174 15.08 -1.58 20.58
C GLY A 174 14.29 -0.36 20.07
N ARG A 175 13.86 -0.34 18.80
CA ARG A 175 13.04 0.71 18.23
C ARG A 175 11.56 0.35 18.29
N GLU A 176 10.73 1.29 18.72
CA GLU A 176 9.28 1.14 18.74
C GLU A 176 8.68 1.56 17.40
N PHE A 177 7.65 0.85 16.95
CA PHE A 177 6.86 1.20 15.79
C PHE A 177 5.44 0.68 15.94
N HIS A 178 4.51 1.28 15.21
CA HIS A 178 3.10 0.98 15.23
C HIS A 178 2.65 0.45 13.88
N VAL A 179 1.92 -0.66 13.85
CA VAL A 179 1.24 -1.14 12.65
C VAL A 179 -0.25 -0.82 12.81
N HIS A 180 -0.72 0.18 12.09
CA HIS A 180 -2.12 0.52 11.98
C HIS A 180 -2.76 -0.45 11.01
N VAL A 181 -3.86 -1.09 11.43
CA VAL A 181 -4.64 -1.99 10.58
C VAL A 181 -6.12 -1.66 10.67
N ASP A 182 -6.69 -1.28 9.53
CA ASP A 182 -8.12 -1.04 9.34
C ASP A 182 -8.75 -2.25 8.64
N TYR A 183 -9.93 -2.66 9.11
CA TYR A 183 -10.72 -3.78 8.58
C TYR A 183 -12.12 -3.34 8.10
N ARG A 184 -12.37 -2.03 7.94
CA ARG A 184 -13.70 -1.43 7.69
C ARG A 184 -13.84 -0.77 6.31
N GLY A 185 -13.00 -1.15 5.35
CA GLY A 185 -13.16 -0.72 3.96
C GLY A 185 -14.40 -1.29 3.29
N ARG A 186 -15.02 -0.49 2.41
CA ARG A 186 -15.99 -0.99 1.42
C ARG A 186 -15.30 -1.67 0.24
N ASP A 187 -13.99 -1.46 0.15
CA ASP A 187 -13.13 -1.57 -1.01
C ASP A 187 -11.81 -2.29 -0.68
N ALA A 188 -11.56 -2.58 0.61
CA ALA A 188 -10.45 -3.43 1.06
C ALA A 188 -10.87 -4.33 2.22
N GLN A 189 -10.29 -5.51 2.32
CA GLN A 189 -10.48 -6.41 3.48
C GLN A 189 -9.59 -5.98 4.65
N LEU A 190 -8.41 -5.45 4.33
CA LEU A 190 -7.39 -5.01 5.27
C LEU A 190 -6.65 -3.83 4.67
N ARG A 191 -6.49 -2.75 5.43
CA ARG A 191 -5.51 -1.69 5.11
C ARG A 191 -4.46 -1.66 6.19
N TYR A 192 -3.20 -1.50 5.81
CA TYR A 192 -2.14 -1.37 6.79
C TYR A 192 -1.23 -0.18 6.54
N ARG A 193 -0.71 0.36 7.63
CA ARG A 193 0.32 1.39 7.63
C ARG A 193 1.26 1.19 8.81
N VAL A 194 2.55 1.37 8.58
CA VAL A 194 3.58 1.39 9.62
C VAL A 194 3.85 2.83 9.99
N ALA A 195 3.81 3.17 11.27
CA ALA A 195 4.09 4.49 11.78
C ALA A 195 5.14 4.41 12.88
N PHE A 196 5.87 5.50 13.09
CA PHE A 196 6.91 5.59 14.11
C PHE A 196 6.54 6.71 15.08
N PRO A 197 6.45 6.42 16.40
CA PRO A 197 6.06 7.43 17.40
C PRO A 197 6.94 8.68 17.36
N GLU A 198 8.22 8.55 17.03
CA GLU A 198 9.16 9.68 16.95
C GLU A 198 8.83 10.72 15.87
N PHE A 199 8.01 10.37 14.87
CA PHE A 199 7.58 11.28 13.81
C PHE A 199 6.18 11.86 14.04
N ARG A 200 5.52 11.57 15.17
CA ARG A 200 4.12 11.96 15.43
C ARG A 200 3.79 13.43 15.12
N ASP A 201 4.74 14.32 15.30
CA ASP A 201 4.54 15.76 15.15
C ASP A 201 5.22 16.34 13.88
N THR A 202 5.77 15.51 13.00
CA THR A 202 6.61 15.96 11.87
C THR A 202 5.83 16.20 10.58
N HIS A 203 4.85 15.36 10.26
CA HIS A 203 4.08 15.42 9.02
C HIS A 203 2.68 14.82 9.25
N PRO A 204 1.63 15.23 8.51
CA PRO A 204 0.29 14.62 8.62
C PRO A 204 0.22 13.20 8.05
N VAL A 205 1.09 12.84 7.10
CA VAL A 205 1.21 11.48 6.53
C VAL A 205 2.42 10.80 7.14
N LEU A 206 2.26 10.17 8.32
CA LEU A 206 3.35 9.53 9.09
C LEU A 206 3.48 8.03 8.84
N GLN A 207 2.88 7.59 7.76
CA GLN A 207 2.40 6.25 7.62
C GLN A 207 3.00 5.65 6.35
N PHE A 208 3.77 4.59 6.54
CA PHE A 208 4.51 3.87 5.52
C PHE A 208 3.74 2.63 5.12
N CYS A 209 3.69 2.35 3.83
CA CYS A 209 3.39 1.01 3.34
C CYS A 209 4.27 0.71 2.13
N PHE A 210 4.53 -0.58 1.93
CA PHE A 210 5.44 -1.05 0.90
C PHE A 210 5.00 -0.64 -0.50
N GLU A 211 3.70 -0.77 -0.78
CA GLU A 211 3.10 -0.47 -2.07
C GLU A 211 3.24 1.01 -2.43
N ASP A 212 3.06 1.90 -1.44
CA ASP A 212 3.18 3.35 -1.64
C ASP A 212 4.66 3.79 -1.75
N ALA A 213 5.57 3.09 -1.04
CA ALA A 213 7.03 3.26 -1.19
C ALA A 213 7.55 2.87 -2.57
N LEU A 214 6.80 2.09 -3.33
CA LEU A 214 7.13 1.72 -4.70
C LEU A 214 6.18 2.39 -5.72
N GLY A 215 5.20 3.18 -5.29
CA GLY A 215 4.25 3.83 -6.20
C GLY A 215 3.35 2.86 -6.97
N PHE A 216 2.94 1.74 -6.36
CA PHE A 216 2.02 0.74 -6.93
C PHE A 216 0.66 0.67 -6.22
N GLY A 217 0.51 1.31 -5.05
CA GLY A 217 -0.74 1.27 -4.32
C GLY A 217 -0.65 1.91 -2.95
N HIS A 218 -1.64 1.61 -2.13
CA HIS A 218 -1.84 2.25 -0.83
C HIS A 218 -2.08 1.22 0.26
N GLY A 219 -1.46 0.05 0.20
CA GLY A 219 -1.62 -1.03 1.18
C GLY A 219 -3.08 -1.41 1.41
N HIS A 220 -3.90 -1.46 0.35
CA HIS A 220 -5.33 -1.74 0.39
C HIS A 220 -5.55 -3.20 -0.02
N TRP A 221 -5.23 -4.12 0.89
CA TRP A 221 -5.33 -5.54 0.62
C TRP A 221 -6.81 -5.94 0.52
N ASP A 222 -7.25 -6.19 -0.70
CA ASP A 222 -8.64 -6.37 -1.08
C ASP A 222 -8.90 -7.74 -1.71
N PHE A 223 -7.87 -8.57 -1.90
CA PHE A 223 -7.96 -9.88 -2.53
C PHE A 223 -7.33 -11.02 -1.70
N ILE A 224 -7.69 -11.10 -0.42
CA ILE A 224 -7.29 -12.19 0.49
C ILE A 224 -8.38 -13.27 0.53
N VAL A 225 -8.05 -14.45 0.02
CA VAL A 225 -8.93 -15.60 -0.15
C VAL A 225 -8.31 -16.85 0.48
N GLU A 226 -9.10 -17.90 0.71
CA GLU A 226 -8.59 -19.15 1.30
C GLU A 226 -7.35 -19.72 0.59
N PRO A 227 -7.27 -19.74 -0.75
CA PRO A 227 -6.07 -20.25 -1.44
C PRO A 227 -4.78 -19.46 -1.23
N ASN A 228 -4.83 -18.16 -0.93
CA ASN A 228 -3.63 -17.30 -0.84
C ASN A 228 -3.39 -16.72 0.56
N VAL A 229 -4.19 -17.10 1.56
CA VAL A 229 -4.15 -16.47 2.88
C VAL A 229 -2.80 -16.67 3.58
N ASP A 230 -2.21 -17.86 3.50
CA ASP A 230 -0.95 -18.15 4.18
C ASP A 230 0.21 -17.35 3.56
N ASP A 231 0.31 -17.34 2.23
CA ASP A 231 1.32 -16.58 1.48
C ASP A 231 1.15 -15.06 1.70
N SER A 232 -0.09 -14.58 1.71
CA SER A 232 -0.40 -13.16 1.98
C SER A 232 0.13 -12.74 3.35
N PHE A 233 -0.04 -13.56 4.39
CA PHE A 233 0.42 -13.20 5.73
C PHE A 233 1.92 -13.46 5.98
N ALA A 234 2.55 -14.35 5.21
CA ALA A 234 4.00 -14.43 5.12
C ALA A 234 4.55 -13.11 4.54
N LEU A 235 4.03 -12.68 3.38
CA LEU A 235 4.37 -11.41 2.75
C LEU A 235 4.08 -10.22 3.67
N PHE A 236 2.97 -10.23 4.42
CA PHE A 236 2.62 -9.15 5.35
C PHE A 236 3.75 -8.86 6.35
N THR A 237 4.37 -9.93 6.86
CA THR A 237 5.51 -9.82 7.79
C THR A 237 6.70 -9.16 7.09
N GLU A 238 6.99 -9.57 5.86
CA GLU A 238 8.10 -9.04 5.05
C GLU A 238 7.91 -7.56 4.69
N VAL A 239 6.72 -7.15 4.26
CA VAL A 239 6.45 -5.76 3.87
C VAL A 239 6.45 -4.81 5.07
N VAL A 240 6.02 -5.28 6.25
CA VAL A 240 6.18 -4.51 7.50
C VAL A 240 7.66 -4.37 7.86
N LEU A 241 8.43 -5.46 7.77
CA LEU A 241 9.88 -5.42 7.98
C LEU A 241 10.57 -4.47 7.00
N TYR A 242 10.17 -4.47 5.74
CA TYR A 242 10.66 -3.53 4.73
C TYR A 242 10.42 -2.08 5.15
N CYS A 243 9.21 -1.74 5.60
CA CYS A 243 8.88 -0.39 6.06
C CYS A 243 9.76 0.03 7.26
N VAL A 244 10.03 -0.89 8.19
CA VAL A 244 10.94 -0.67 9.33
C VAL A 244 12.40 -0.53 8.89
N GLY A 245 12.82 -1.33 7.92
CA GLY A 245 14.16 -1.30 7.34
C GLY A 245 14.46 -0.02 6.56
N CYS A 246 13.53 0.42 5.70
CA CYS A 246 13.67 1.63 4.89
C CYS A 246 14.01 2.86 5.73
N GLN A 247 13.34 3.02 6.86
CA GLN A 247 13.61 4.12 7.80
C GLN A 247 15.01 4.07 8.39
N THR A 248 15.46 2.87 8.74
CA THR A 248 16.82 2.68 9.27
C THR A 248 17.86 3.01 8.19
N GLU A 249 17.59 2.62 6.95
CA GLU A 249 18.47 2.88 5.82
C GLU A 249 18.48 4.36 5.41
N PHE A 250 17.35 5.06 5.51
CA PHE A 250 17.30 6.51 5.36
C PHE A 250 18.23 7.21 6.37
N GLY A 251 18.13 6.85 7.65
CA GLY A 251 19.01 7.41 8.68
C GLY A 251 20.50 7.12 8.43
N ARG A 252 20.85 5.91 7.96
CA ARG A 252 22.24 5.53 7.67
C ARG A 252 22.81 6.19 6.41
N ARG A 253 22.09 6.13 5.29
CA ARG A 253 22.61 6.59 3.98
C ARG A 253 22.63 8.10 3.84
N LEU A 254 21.75 8.78 4.56
CA LEU A 254 21.51 10.20 4.37
C LEU A 254 22.20 11.03 5.46
N GLY A 255 22.59 10.41 6.59
CA GLY A 255 23.28 11.06 7.71
C GLY A 255 22.28 11.52 8.78
N ASN A 256 22.74 11.65 10.02
CA ASN A 256 21.91 12.12 11.15
C ASN A 256 21.37 13.52 10.85
N PHE A 257 20.16 13.63 10.31
CA PHE A 257 19.51 14.91 10.11
C PHE A 257 18.82 15.35 11.39
N ALA A 258 19.09 16.61 11.77
CA ALA A 258 18.37 17.29 12.82
C ALA A 258 16.88 17.33 12.49
N ARG A 259 16.03 17.18 13.52
CA ARG A 259 14.58 17.41 13.44
C ARG A 259 14.31 18.70 12.65
N ILE A 260 13.54 18.58 11.57
CA ILE A 260 13.07 19.75 10.82
C ILE A 260 12.09 20.49 11.72
N ASP A 261 12.33 21.79 11.92
CA ASP A 261 11.38 22.66 12.60
C ASP A 261 10.09 22.81 11.77
N ASN A 262 8.96 22.69 12.47
CA ASN A 262 7.59 22.72 11.96
C ASN A 262 7.29 23.98 11.14
N ALA A 263 7.49 23.94 9.82
CA ALA A 263 6.87 24.89 8.90
C ALA A 263 5.52 24.32 8.43
N CYS A 264 4.46 25.14 8.53
CA CYS A 264 3.06 24.79 8.24
C CYS A 264 2.89 23.95 6.96
N TRP A 265 2.28 22.78 7.12
CA TRP A 265 1.91 21.88 6.03
C TRP A 265 0.51 22.23 5.52
N ASP A 266 0.40 23.10 4.51
CA ASP A 266 -0.83 23.23 3.74
C ASP A 266 -0.92 22.06 2.73
N ILE A 267 -1.86 21.14 2.99
CA ILE A 267 -2.18 20.00 2.13
C ILE A 267 -3.42 20.34 1.29
N PRO A 268 -3.34 20.34 -0.05
CA PRO A 268 -4.53 20.24 -0.88
C PRO A 268 -5.17 18.85 -0.66
N PRO A 269 -6.50 18.75 -0.53
CA PRO A 269 -7.16 17.46 -0.36
C PRO A 269 -6.81 16.53 -1.53
N LEU A 270 -6.35 15.32 -1.21
CA LEU A 270 -5.98 14.26 -2.17
C LEU A 270 -7.19 13.64 -2.91
N TRP A 271 -8.36 14.26 -2.81
CA TRP A 271 -9.60 13.84 -3.46
C TRP A 271 -10.34 15.08 -3.95
N GLY A 272 -10.25 15.32 -5.26
CA GLY A 272 -11.14 16.17 -6.03
C GLY A 272 -11.69 15.36 -7.19
#